data_AF-A0A535ZXM6-F1
#
_entry.id   AF-A0A535ZXM6-F1
#
_cell.length_a   1.000
_cell.length_b   1.000
_cell.length_c   1.000
_cell.angle_alpha   90.00
_cell.angle_beta   90.00
_cell.angle_gamma   90.00
#
_symmetry.space_group_name_H-M   'P 1'
#
loop_
_entity.id
_entity.type
_entity.pdbx_description
1 polymer ?
#
loop_
_entity_poly.entity_id
_entity_poly.type
_entity_poly.pdbx_seq_one_letter_code
_entity_poly.pdbx_strand_id
1 'polypeptide(L)'
;MQVATASKDARISVETAASANLDEVCRWLIERRTDPLRLDAQDLPALGQGVRLVLALPLTARRAVLCAVWLLGDGDESACVLSGQLRFVAHPSSSELMVTFRGRTAMAMTTAVLYRRAHHVVGQLLQLIAESIGAAAAPSRPRQVAF
;
A
#
# COMPACT_ATOMS: atom_id res chain seq x y z
N MET A 1 16.38 9.54 -36.34
CA MET A 1 16.85 8.48 -35.40
C MET A 1 16.47 8.95 -34.00
N GLN A 2 15.34 8.48 -33.46
CA GLN A 2 14.87 8.86 -32.13
C GLN A 2 15.55 7.93 -31.11
N VAL A 3 16.44 8.49 -30.28
CA VAL A 3 16.98 7.76 -29.13
C VAL A 3 15.86 7.67 -28.10
N ALA A 4 15.19 6.52 -28.06
CA ALA A 4 14.36 6.16 -26.93
C ALA A 4 15.27 6.08 -25.71
N THR A 5 15.31 7.14 -24.90
CA THR A 5 15.80 7.05 -23.53
C THR A 5 14.84 6.13 -22.80
N ALA A 6 15.17 4.84 -22.77
CA ALA A 6 14.48 3.87 -21.93
C ALA A 6 14.61 4.36 -20.49
N SER A 7 13.54 4.98 -19.96
CA SER A 7 13.43 5.28 -18.54
C SER A 7 13.63 3.97 -17.80
N LYS A 8 14.77 3.82 -17.12
CA LYS A 8 15.10 2.68 -16.27
C LYS A 8 14.24 2.76 -15.00
N ASP A 9 12.93 2.65 -15.18
CA ASP A 9 12.02 2.55 -14.07
C ASP A 9 12.18 1.17 -13.46
N ALA A 10 12.75 1.13 -12.26
CA ALA A 10 12.80 -0.04 -11.41
C ALA A 10 11.36 -0.53 -11.16
N ARG A 11 11.00 -1.67 -11.77
CA ARG A 11 9.70 -2.31 -11.55
C ARG A 11 9.78 -3.15 -10.29
N ILE A 12 8.87 -2.91 -9.35
CA ILE A 12 8.77 -3.66 -8.10
C ILE A 12 7.50 -4.50 -8.13
N SER A 13 7.63 -5.76 -7.75
CA SER A 13 6.53 -6.68 -7.52
C SER A 13 6.74 -7.38 -6.18
N VAL A 14 5.78 -7.26 -5.26
CA VAL A 14 5.81 -7.90 -3.94
C VAL A 14 4.42 -8.41 -3.61
N GLU A 15 4.34 -9.50 -2.86
CA GLU A 15 3.09 -10.08 -2.38
C GLU A 15 3.14 -10.41 -0.89
N THR A 16 1.98 -10.36 -0.24
CA THR A 16 1.76 -10.83 1.14
C THR A 16 0.35 -11.38 1.30
N ALA A 17 0.10 -12.14 2.36
CA ALA A 17 -1.24 -12.62 2.71
C ALA A 17 -1.88 -11.74 3.79
N ALA A 18 -3.19 -11.53 3.70
CA ALA A 18 -3.99 -10.86 4.72
C ALA A 18 -5.22 -11.71 5.07
N SER A 19 -5.61 -11.74 6.34
CA SER A 19 -6.84 -12.40 6.77
C SER A 19 -7.96 -11.35 6.90
N ALA A 20 -8.80 -11.26 5.86
CA ALA A 20 -9.95 -10.35 5.79
C ALA A 20 -10.88 -10.80 4.64
N ASN A 21 -12.15 -10.37 4.63
CA ASN A 21 -13.00 -10.57 3.45
C ASN A 21 -12.92 -9.37 2.47
N LEU A 22 -13.33 -9.56 1.22
CA LEU A 22 -13.26 -8.50 0.21
C LEU A 22 -14.17 -7.31 0.52
N ASP A 23 -15.25 -7.50 1.25
CA ASP A 23 -16.16 -6.41 1.63
C ASP A 23 -15.50 -5.48 2.65
N GLU A 24 -14.73 -6.05 3.60
CA GLU A 24 -13.88 -5.29 4.52
C GLU A 24 -12.78 -4.53 3.80
N VAL A 25 -12.11 -5.16 2.83
CA VAL A 25 -11.12 -4.47 2.00
C VAL A 25 -11.76 -3.33 1.22
N CYS A 26 -12.91 -3.56 0.59
CA CYS A 26 -13.63 -2.50 -0.15
C CYS A 26 -13.97 -1.33 0.77
N ARG A 27 -14.51 -1.62 1.97
CA ARG A 27 -14.85 -0.60 2.97
C ARG A 27 -13.63 0.20 3.41
N TRP A 28 -12.55 -0.48 3.79
CA TRP A 28 -11.30 0.14 4.20
C TRP A 28 -10.72 1.04 3.08
N LEU A 29 -10.75 0.58 1.82
CA LEU A 29 -10.28 1.36 0.68
C LEU A 29 -11.11 2.62 0.44
N ILE A 30 -12.42 2.54 0.61
CA ILE A 30 -13.32 3.69 0.46
C ILE A 30 -13.08 4.72 1.58
N GLU A 31 -12.94 4.27 2.82
CA GLU A 31 -12.65 5.13 3.97
C GLU A 31 -11.30 5.85 3.83
N ARG A 32 -10.26 5.12 3.40
CA ARG A 32 -8.90 5.65 3.22
C ARG A 32 -8.71 6.53 1.99
N ARG A 33 -9.67 6.54 1.05
CA ARG A 33 -9.67 7.50 -0.06
C ARG A 33 -9.82 8.94 0.46
N THR A 34 -10.66 9.13 1.47
CA THR A 34 -10.96 10.45 2.01
C THR A 34 -9.99 10.91 3.09
N ASP A 35 -9.32 9.97 3.74
CA ASP A 35 -8.36 10.23 4.82
C ASP A 35 -7.04 9.48 4.55
N PRO A 36 -6.05 10.14 3.93
CA PRO A 36 -4.74 9.55 3.68
C PRO A 36 -4.09 9.05 4.96
N LEU A 37 -3.60 7.82 4.94
CA LEU A 37 -2.91 7.24 6.09
C LEU A 37 -1.52 7.89 6.21
N ARG A 38 -1.28 8.58 7.33
CA ARG A 38 0.06 9.06 7.69
C ARG A 38 0.88 7.89 8.20
N LEU A 39 2.12 7.79 7.73
CA LEU A 39 3.08 6.79 8.18
C LEU A 39 4.20 7.51 8.93
N ASP A 40 4.46 7.03 10.13
CA ASP A 40 5.56 7.49 10.94
C ASP A 40 6.86 6.77 10.54
N ALA A 41 8.02 7.30 10.95
CA ALA A 41 9.29 6.67 10.62
C ALA A 41 9.44 5.25 11.20
N GLN A 42 8.66 4.90 12.23
CA GLN A 42 8.65 3.54 12.78
C GLN A 42 7.94 2.54 11.84
N ASP A 43 6.99 3.01 11.04
CA ASP A 43 6.22 2.16 10.13
C ASP A 43 7.05 1.79 8.91
N LEU A 44 7.77 2.76 8.34
CA LEU A 44 8.62 2.59 7.17
C LEU A 44 9.92 3.40 7.28
N PRO A 45 10.92 2.93 8.04
CA PRO A 45 12.11 3.73 8.40
C PRO A 45 12.97 4.16 7.22
N ALA A 46 12.93 3.41 6.11
CA ALA A 46 13.69 3.76 4.92
C ALA A 46 13.04 4.86 4.05
N LEU A 47 11.81 5.26 4.35
CA LEU A 47 11.12 6.37 3.69
C LEU A 47 11.20 7.69 4.48
N GLY A 48 11.63 7.63 5.75
CA GLY A 48 11.73 8.79 6.62
C GLY A 48 10.40 9.14 7.30
N GLN A 49 10.40 10.24 8.07
CA GLN A 49 9.21 10.76 8.74
C GLN A 49 8.33 11.53 7.74
N GLY A 50 7.01 11.53 7.98
CA GLY A 50 6.09 12.37 7.23
C GLY A 50 5.87 11.87 5.81
N VAL A 51 5.52 10.60 5.64
CA VAL A 51 4.99 10.12 4.35
C VAL A 51 3.51 9.81 4.47
N ARG A 52 2.76 10.09 3.40
CA ARG A 52 1.32 9.83 3.34
C ARG A 52 1.02 8.80 2.25
N LEU A 53 0.19 7.83 2.61
CA LEU A 53 -0.37 6.86 1.69
C LEU A 53 -1.72 7.36 1.18
N VAL A 54 -1.83 7.49 -0.15
CA VAL A 54 -3.05 7.90 -0.85
C VAL A 54 -3.51 6.76 -1.74
N LEU A 55 -4.81 6.44 -1.67
CA LEU A 55 -5.45 5.36 -2.42
C LEU A 55 -6.48 5.93 -3.39
N ALA A 56 -6.51 5.38 -4.62
CA ALA A 56 -7.58 5.67 -5.58
C ALA A 56 -8.86 4.88 -5.27
N LEU A 57 -9.94 5.24 -5.99
CA LEU A 57 -11.16 4.46 -6.01
C LEU A 57 -10.87 3.00 -6.42
N PRO A 58 -11.34 2.00 -5.65
CA PRO A 58 -11.18 0.61 -6.01
C PRO A 58 -12.05 0.24 -7.22
N LEU A 59 -11.48 -0.58 -8.11
CA LEU A 59 -12.20 -1.36 -9.09
C LEU A 59 -12.46 -2.75 -8.50
N THR A 60 -13.74 -3.10 -8.36
CA THR A 60 -14.18 -4.35 -7.72
C THR A 60 -14.62 -5.37 -8.74
N ALA A 61 -14.21 -6.62 -8.56
CA ALA A 61 -14.69 -7.80 -9.28
C ALA A 61 -15.06 -8.89 -8.27
N ARG A 62 -15.79 -9.92 -8.72
CA ARG A 62 -16.34 -10.98 -7.85
C ARG A 62 -15.33 -11.62 -6.87
N ARG A 63 -14.04 -11.66 -7.22
CA ARG A 63 -12.99 -12.29 -6.42
C ARG A 63 -11.75 -11.42 -6.22
N ALA A 64 -11.81 -10.15 -6.60
CA ALA A 64 -10.65 -9.29 -6.55
C ALA A 64 -11.01 -7.81 -6.43
N VAL A 65 -10.11 -7.05 -5.83
CA VAL A 65 -10.16 -5.59 -5.77
C VAL A 65 -8.84 -5.04 -6.28
N LEU A 66 -8.90 -4.02 -7.13
CA LEU A 66 -7.74 -3.33 -7.68
C LEU A 66 -7.83 -1.85 -7.33
N CYS A 67 -6.79 -1.27 -6.74
CA CYS A 67 -6.72 0.17 -6.51
C CYS A 67 -5.32 0.70 -6.86
N ALA A 68 -5.25 1.99 -7.22
CA ALA A 68 -3.97 2.66 -7.37
C ALA A 68 -3.49 3.17 -6.01
N VAL A 69 -2.18 3.22 -5.86
CA VAL A 69 -1.48 3.64 -4.65
C VAL A 69 -0.44 4.66 -4.99
N TRP A 70 -0.41 5.72 -4.18
CA TRP A 70 0.66 6.70 -4.16
C TRP A 70 1.16 6.89 -2.74
N LEU A 71 2.47 6.86 -2.60
CA LEU A 71 3.14 7.30 -1.40
C LEU A 71 3.80 8.65 -1.68
N LEU A 72 3.38 9.66 -0.95
CA LEU A 72 3.83 11.04 -1.14
C LEU A 72 4.66 11.45 0.09
N GLY A 73 5.81 12.08 -0.13
CA GLY A 73 6.55 12.74 0.95
C GLY A 73 5.83 14.02 1.40
N ASP A 74 5.95 14.37 2.68
CA ASP A 74 5.45 15.63 3.25
C ASP A 74 6.50 16.74 3.05
N GLY A 75 6.08 17.88 2.49
CA GLY A 75 6.94 19.00 2.08
C GLY A 75 6.41 19.78 0.87
N ASP A 76 7.03 20.94 0.57
CA ASP A 76 6.70 21.84 -0.56
C ASP A 76 6.78 21.14 -1.93
N GLU A 77 7.54 20.05 -2.00
CA GLU A 77 7.58 19.17 -3.16
C GLU A 77 6.81 17.89 -2.82
N SER A 78 5.55 17.82 -3.24
CA SER A 78 4.70 16.61 -3.22
C SER A 78 5.22 15.51 -4.17
N ALA A 79 6.52 15.21 -4.10
CA ALA A 79 7.20 14.23 -4.92
C ALA A 79 6.66 12.83 -4.54
N CYS A 80 6.07 12.17 -5.53
CA CYS A 80 5.59 10.81 -5.38
C CYS A 80 6.78 9.85 -5.22
N VAL A 81 7.00 9.32 -4.02
CA VAL A 81 8.14 8.44 -3.70
C VAL A 81 7.90 7.02 -4.21
N LEU A 82 6.66 6.56 -4.20
CA LEU A 82 6.24 5.26 -4.71
C LEU A 82 4.87 5.39 -5.36
N SER A 83 4.70 4.81 -6.55
CA SER A 83 3.39 4.67 -7.18
C SER A 83 3.19 3.28 -7.75
N GLY A 84 1.97 2.78 -7.71
CA GLY A 84 1.68 1.46 -8.23
C GLY A 84 0.22 1.06 -8.12
N GLN A 85 -0.01 -0.23 -8.31
CA GLN A 85 -1.30 -0.88 -8.20
C GLN A 85 -1.24 -1.88 -7.05
N LEU A 86 -2.24 -1.83 -6.18
CA LEU A 86 -2.54 -2.89 -5.22
C LEU A 86 -3.67 -3.75 -5.76
N ARG A 87 -3.45 -5.06 -5.72
CA ARG A 87 -4.43 -6.06 -6.09
C ARG A 87 -4.65 -7.01 -4.93
N PHE A 88 -5.90 -7.12 -4.52
CA PHE A 88 -6.37 -8.05 -3.50
C PHE A 88 -7.12 -9.18 -4.21
N VAL A 89 -6.83 -10.43 -3.91
CA VAL A 89 -7.49 -11.59 -4.52
C VAL A 89 -7.91 -12.58 -3.45
N ALA A 90 -9.20 -12.92 -3.42
CA ALA A 90 -9.71 -13.89 -2.47
C ALA A 90 -9.34 -15.32 -2.83
N HIS A 91 -8.80 -16.04 -1.84
CA HIS A 91 -8.60 -17.48 -1.95
C HIS A 91 -9.97 -18.18 -2.12
N PRO A 92 -10.08 -19.22 -2.97
CA PRO A 92 -11.38 -19.87 -3.23
C PRO A 92 -11.94 -20.62 -2.02
N SER A 93 -11.11 -20.96 -1.04
CA SER A 93 -11.48 -21.86 0.06
C SER A 93 -11.11 -21.37 1.45
N SER A 94 -10.63 -20.13 1.59
CA SER A 94 -10.28 -19.54 2.89
C SER A 94 -10.66 -18.06 2.95
N SER A 95 -10.66 -17.50 4.15
CA SER A 95 -10.79 -16.06 4.39
C SER A 95 -9.49 -15.29 4.16
N GLU A 96 -8.50 -15.92 3.51
CA GLU A 96 -7.24 -15.27 3.17
C GLU A 96 -7.35 -14.55 1.82
N LEU A 97 -6.70 -13.41 1.77
CA LEU A 97 -6.54 -12.59 0.58
C LEU A 97 -5.07 -12.53 0.23
N MET A 98 -4.74 -12.74 -1.04
CA MET A 98 -3.44 -12.40 -1.58
C MET A 98 -3.42 -10.90 -1.90
N VAL A 99 -2.48 -10.17 -1.32
CA VAL A 99 -2.24 -8.75 -1.59
C VAL A 99 -0.97 -8.63 -2.42
N THR A 100 -1.09 -8.06 -3.62
CA THR A 100 0.03 -7.87 -4.54
C THR A 100 0.21 -6.39 -4.85
N PHE A 101 1.45 -5.91 -4.74
CA PHE A 101 1.84 -4.59 -5.22
C PHE A 101 2.62 -4.71 -6.52
N ARG A 102 2.29 -3.88 -7.51
CA ARG A 102 3.09 -3.69 -8.71
C ARG A 102 3.27 -2.21 -8.99
N GLY A 103 4.51 -1.73 -9.02
CA GLY A 103 4.74 -0.30 -9.16
C GLY A 103 6.17 0.10 -9.47
N ARG A 104 6.42 1.40 -9.27
CA ARG A 104 7.67 2.11 -9.53
C ARG A 104 7.96 3.04 -8.36
N THR A 105 9.22 3.15 -7.97
CA THR A 105 9.70 4.19 -7.05
C THR A 105 10.20 5.41 -7.81
N ALA A 106 10.08 6.61 -7.23
CA ALA A 106 10.73 7.78 -7.81
C ALA A 106 12.25 7.63 -7.77
N MET A 107 12.88 8.02 -8.89
CA MET A 107 14.32 7.90 -9.10
C MET A 107 15.18 8.75 -8.15
N ALA A 108 14.62 9.69 -7.39
CA ALA A 108 15.36 10.49 -6.39
C ALA A 108 16.03 9.63 -5.30
N MET A 109 15.68 8.35 -5.22
CA MET A 109 16.45 7.32 -4.54
C MET A 109 17.66 6.83 -5.39
N THR A 110 18.60 7.73 -5.71
CA THR A 110 19.73 7.53 -6.64
C THR A 110 20.95 6.79 -6.07
N THR A 111 20.79 5.65 -5.39
CA THR A 111 21.91 4.73 -5.16
C THR A 111 21.47 3.28 -5.31
N ALA A 112 22.33 2.40 -5.83
CA ALA A 112 22.03 0.97 -6.03
C ALA A 112 21.61 0.24 -4.73
N VAL A 113 21.95 0.80 -3.57
CA VAL A 113 21.50 0.38 -2.24
C VAL A 113 19.97 0.56 -2.06
N LEU A 114 19.38 1.57 -2.70
CA LEU A 114 17.97 1.91 -2.57
C LEU A 114 17.06 0.97 -3.37
N TYR A 115 17.53 0.29 -4.42
CA TYR A 115 16.73 -0.72 -5.12
C TYR A 115 16.40 -1.93 -4.23
N ARG A 116 17.40 -2.47 -3.52
CA ARG A 116 17.16 -3.58 -2.57
C ARG A 116 16.30 -3.13 -1.38
N ARG A 117 16.50 -1.91 -0.90
CA ARG A 117 15.63 -1.33 0.15
C ARG A 117 14.22 -1.08 -0.34
N ALA A 118 14.00 -0.75 -1.60
CA ALA A 118 12.67 -0.49 -2.14
C ALA A 118 11.78 -1.73 -2.07
N HIS A 119 12.30 -2.91 -2.42
CA HIS A 119 11.56 -4.16 -2.23
C HIS A 119 11.21 -4.42 -0.76
N HIS A 120 12.15 -4.18 0.15
CA HIS A 120 11.93 -4.36 1.58
C HIS A 120 10.86 -3.38 2.11
N VAL A 121 10.96 -2.10 1.73
CA VAL A 121 9.99 -1.05 2.08
C VAL A 121 8.59 -1.39 1.55
N VAL A 122 8.49 -1.84 0.29
CA VAL A 122 7.20 -2.25 -0.28
C VAL A 122 6.64 -3.47 0.46
N GLY A 123 7.49 -4.42 0.86
CA GLY A 123 7.07 -5.54 1.72
C GLY A 123 6.52 -5.09 3.07
N GLN A 124 7.21 -4.16 3.75
CA GLN A 124 6.73 -3.57 5.01
C GLN A 124 5.43 -2.79 4.82
N LEU A 125 5.29 -2.03 3.73
CA LEU A 125 4.06 -1.32 3.40
C LEU A 125 2.88 -2.29 3.19
N LEU A 126 3.11 -3.38 2.47
CA LEU A 126 2.08 -4.41 2.26
C LEU A 126 1.65 -5.06 3.57
N GLN A 127 2.60 -5.33 4.46
CA GLN A 127 2.32 -5.87 5.79
C GLN A 127 1.48 -4.90 6.63
N LEU A 128 1.86 -3.62 6.66
CA LEU A 128 1.11 -2.57 7.37
C LEU A 128 -0.32 -2.42 6.84
N ILE A 129 -0.53 -2.50 5.52
CA ILE A 129 -1.87 -2.49 4.92
C ILE A 129 -2.67 -3.71 5.37
N ALA A 130 -2.08 -4.91 5.33
CA ALA A 130 -2.73 -6.14 5.77
C ALA A 130 -3.16 -6.05 7.24
N GLU A 131 -2.29 -5.56 8.11
CA GLU A 131 -2.57 -5.36 9.54
C GLU A 131 -3.64 -4.28 9.78
N SER A 132 -3.60 -3.17 9.03
CA SER A 132 -4.58 -2.09 9.12
C SER A 132 -5.97 -2.54 8.72
N ILE A 133 -6.08 -3.39 7.69
CA ILE A 133 -7.35 -3.99 7.27
C ILE A 133 -7.84 -4.95 8.37
N GLY A 134 -6.96 -5.82 8.88
CA GLY A 134 -7.32 -6.75 9.96
C GLY A 134 -7.80 -6.04 11.23
N ALA A 135 -7.16 -4.93 11.61
CA ALA A 135 -7.57 -4.11 12.74
C ALA A 135 -8.93 -3.43 12.51
N ALA A 136 -9.22 -2.98 11.28
CA ALA A 136 -10.51 -2.40 10.92
C ALA A 136 -11.64 -3.45 10.83
N ALA A 137 -11.29 -4.70 10.50
CA ALA A 137 -12.22 -5.83 10.43
C ALA A 137 -12.54 -6.43 11.81
N ALA A 138 -11.69 -6.23 12.81
CA ALA A 138 -11.94 -6.71 14.15
C ALA A 138 -13.24 -6.07 14.70
N PRO A 139 -14.19 -6.86 15.25
CA PRO A 139 -15.37 -6.30 15.87
C PRO A 139 -14.91 -5.35 16.96
N SER A 140 -15.39 -4.10 16.91
CA SER A 140 -15.14 -3.09 17.93
C SER A 140 -15.54 -3.70 19.26
N ARG A 141 -14.54 -4.10 20.06
CA ARG A 141 -14.75 -4.64 21.40
C ARG A 141 -15.57 -3.58 22.13
N PRO A 142 -16.76 -3.90 22.67
CA PRO A 142 -17.57 -2.90 23.34
C PRO A 142 -16.71 -2.31 24.44
N ARG A 143 -16.48 -1.00 24.35
CA ARG A 143 -15.86 -0.20 25.40
C ARG A 143 -16.72 -0.45 26.62
N GLN A 144 -16.26 -1.31 27.53
CA GLN A 144 -16.90 -1.53 28.81
C GLN A 144 -16.84 -0.19 29.53
N VAL A 145 -17.94 0.57 29.46
CA VAL A 145 -18.15 1.72 30.31
C VAL A 145 -18.42 1.12 31.68
N ALA A 146 -17.41 1.12 32.54
CA ALA A 146 -17.62 0.88 33.96
C ALA A 146 -18.47 2.04 34.49
N PHE A 147 -19.65 1.72 35.01
CA PHE A 147 -20.45 2.62 35.83
C PHE A 147 -19.89 2.66 37.25
#